data_AF-A0A238UM48-F1
#
_entry.id   AF-A0A238UM48-F1
#
_cell.length_a   1.000
_cell.length_b   1.000
_cell.length_c   1.000
_cell.angle_alpha   90.00
_cell.angle_beta   90.00
_cell.angle_gamma   90.00
#
_symmetry.space_group_name_H-M   'P 1'
#
loop_
_entity.id
_entity.type
_entity.pdbx_description
1 polymer ?
#
loop_
_entity_poly.entity_id
_entity_poly.type
_entity_poly.pdbx_seq_one_letter_code
_entity_poly.pdbx_strand_id
1 'polypeptide(L)'
;MGADDAEPETDAAAGSDGSASAGAPAAADPDCVGDATEVADALPRPDDPLTESVEAALAGRSGVVAVGVPLRLLPAVLAARKRSPGPLWRVACRPGVVDALARAPVLGTAVAEAVERDEIRVRTGDPLGHGTGGTLFATPERADAVVGPRGDRSLATTAAGARPEAVGAARATAAARFDAATVEPVEMPSRRRLLAVAREILDDRFADDLATVLESLPPGEFGRATEPSDRSLLVALAARHDHLFRDLRAWAGADGIGIAPAQEFTGDRQALVERELIESIKVPAGPGRPMLRLRAVDDALLRARAEEVPSVLEGRFDLPTDADGRTRHDAGRGERRPVWERKRR
;
A
#
# COMPACT_ATOMS: atom_id res chain seq x y z
N MET A 1 -52.16 39.99 -45.62
CA MET A 1 -53.00 38.78 -45.67
C MET A 1 -52.45 37.83 -44.62
N GLY A 2 -53.13 37.74 -43.48
CA GLY A 2 -52.68 37.08 -42.26
C GLY A 2 -53.38 37.72 -41.07
N ALA A 3 -54.57 37.19 -40.73
CA ALA A 3 -55.31 37.43 -39.49
C ALA A 3 -54.43 37.05 -38.29
N ASP A 4 -54.36 37.79 -37.19
CA ASP A 4 -55.37 38.29 -36.23
C ASP A 4 -56.04 37.21 -35.36
N ASP A 5 -56.32 37.61 -34.12
CA ASP A 5 -56.96 36.94 -32.98
C ASP A 5 -56.03 36.16 -32.02
N ALA A 6 -55.61 36.69 -30.85
CA ALA A 6 -56.33 37.19 -29.68
C ALA A 6 -56.86 36.07 -28.74
N GLU A 7 -56.22 35.96 -27.56
CA GLU A 7 -56.80 35.43 -26.31
C GLU A 7 -58.01 36.30 -25.87
N PRO A 8 -58.93 35.94 -24.91
CA PRO A 8 -58.66 35.14 -23.69
C PRO A 8 -59.86 34.35 -23.04
N GLU A 9 -59.55 33.77 -21.87
CA GLU A 9 -60.39 33.48 -20.68
C GLU A 9 -61.57 32.48 -20.73
N THR A 10 -61.53 31.49 -19.82
CA THR A 10 -62.60 31.26 -18.81
C THR A 10 -62.20 30.26 -17.72
N ASP A 11 -62.81 30.52 -16.57
CA ASP A 11 -62.65 30.05 -15.19
C ASP A 11 -62.86 28.55 -14.84
N ALA A 12 -62.19 28.18 -13.74
CA ALA A 12 -62.62 27.42 -12.56
C ALA A 12 -63.43 26.10 -12.69
N ALA A 13 -62.94 25.02 -12.03
CA ALA A 13 -63.40 24.60 -10.70
C ALA A 13 -62.88 23.21 -10.27
N ALA A 14 -62.34 23.18 -9.04
CA ALA A 14 -62.49 22.19 -7.97
C ALA A 14 -62.21 20.68 -8.18
N GLY A 15 -61.23 20.19 -7.42
CA GLY A 15 -61.48 19.10 -6.45
C GLY A 15 -60.72 17.80 -6.66
N SER A 16 -59.70 17.53 -5.83
CA SER A 16 -59.52 16.25 -5.10
C SER A 16 -58.12 16.17 -4.49
N ASP A 17 -57.98 16.65 -3.25
CA ASP A 17 -56.91 16.22 -2.35
C ASP A 17 -57.12 14.74 -2.03
N GLY A 18 -56.27 13.89 -2.60
CA GLY A 18 -56.23 12.46 -2.37
C GLY A 18 -54.88 12.06 -1.80
N SER A 19 -54.82 11.97 -0.48
CA SER A 19 -53.73 11.47 0.34
C SER A 19 -53.10 10.17 -0.22
N ALA A 20 -51.82 10.19 -0.55
CA ALA A 20 -51.02 8.99 -0.81
C ALA A 20 -49.88 8.91 0.20
N SER A 21 -50.19 8.13 1.25
CA SER A 21 -49.30 7.59 2.27
C SER A 21 -47.91 7.25 1.74
N ALA A 22 -46.90 7.71 2.48
CA ALA A 22 -45.52 7.27 2.39
C ALA A 22 -45.42 5.74 2.42
N GLY A 23 -45.15 5.14 1.26
CA GLY A 23 -44.61 3.79 1.16
C GLY A 23 -43.10 3.90 1.39
N ALA A 24 -42.64 3.43 2.55
CA ALA A 24 -41.23 3.34 2.88
C ALA A 24 -40.46 2.64 1.73
N PRO A 25 -39.29 3.16 1.30
CA PRO A 25 -38.46 2.42 0.37
C PRO A 25 -38.06 1.12 1.06
N ALA A 26 -38.40 -0.01 0.42
CA ALA A 26 -37.94 -1.31 0.82
C ALA A 26 -36.41 -1.23 0.99
N ALA A 27 -35.95 -1.58 2.20
CA ALA A 27 -34.54 -1.58 2.54
C ALA A 27 -33.78 -2.37 1.46
N ALA A 28 -32.96 -1.66 0.70
CA ALA A 28 -32.00 -2.28 -0.17
C ALA A 28 -31.10 -3.17 0.69
N ASP A 29 -31.02 -4.44 0.35
CA ASP A 29 -30.03 -5.35 0.92
C ASP A 29 -28.64 -4.72 0.72
N PRO A 30 -27.86 -4.48 1.79
CA PRO A 30 -26.57 -3.79 1.69
C PRO A 30 -25.49 -4.61 0.97
N ASP A 31 -25.80 -5.85 0.56
CA ASP A 31 -24.86 -6.78 -0.07
C ASP A 31 -24.92 -6.80 -1.61
N CYS A 32 -25.80 -6.03 -2.24
CA CYS A 32 -26.05 -6.10 -3.67
C CYS A 32 -25.87 -4.77 -4.41
N VAL A 33 -24.69 -4.17 -4.33
CA VAL A 33 -24.23 -3.18 -5.33
C VAL A 33 -22.79 -3.48 -5.68
N GLY A 34 -22.59 -3.89 -6.93
CA GLY A 34 -21.28 -4.17 -7.49
C GLY A 34 -20.45 -2.90 -7.58
N ASP A 35 -19.18 -3.03 -7.24
CA ASP A 35 -18.25 -1.94 -7.29
C ASP A 35 -16.90 -2.59 -7.61
N ALA A 36 -16.15 -2.07 -8.57
CA ALA A 36 -14.76 -2.46 -8.80
C ALA A 36 -13.83 -2.06 -7.61
N THR A 37 -14.37 -1.92 -6.40
CA THR A 37 -14.14 -0.79 -5.50
C THR A 37 -13.92 -1.22 -4.04
N GLU A 38 -13.93 -2.53 -3.77
CA GLU A 38 -13.04 -3.13 -2.77
C GLU A 38 -11.72 -3.45 -3.49
N VAL A 39 -10.82 -2.47 -3.66
CA VAL A 39 -9.52 -2.71 -4.32
C VAL A 39 -8.66 -3.64 -3.45
N ALA A 40 -8.88 -4.95 -3.56
CA ALA A 40 -8.12 -6.02 -2.89
C ALA A 40 -8.07 -6.04 -1.34
N ASP A 41 -9.01 -5.32 -0.69
CA ASP A 41 -9.31 -5.26 0.75
C ASP A 41 -8.15 -4.93 1.69
N ALA A 42 -7.67 -3.69 1.59
CA ALA A 42 -6.72 -3.00 2.46
C ALA A 42 -5.34 -3.67 2.64
N LEU A 43 -4.33 -2.85 2.90
CA LEU A 43 -3.09 -3.37 3.44
C LEU A 43 -3.39 -4.00 4.82
N PRO A 44 -2.71 -5.09 5.19
CA PRO A 44 -2.99 -5.77 6.45
C PRO A 44 -2.86 -4.79 7.60
N ARG A 45 -3.83 -4.81 8.51
CA ARG A 45 -3.73 -4.12 9.79
C ARG A 45 -2.84 -4.93 10.73
N PRO A 46 -2.15 -4.29 11.68
CA PRO A 46 -1.59 -5.00 12.82
C PRO A 46 -2.69 -5.87 13.48
N ASP A 47 -2.34 -7.09 13.87
CA ASP A 47 -3.20 -8.01 14.62
C ASP A 47 -4.49 -8.49 13.91
N ASP A 48 -4.41 -8.83 12.61
CA ASP A 48 -5.52 -9.50 11.90
C ASP A 48 -5.54 -11.02 12.18
N PRO A 49 -6.53 -11.54 12.94
CA PRO A 49 -6.59 -12.95 13.33
C PRO A 49 -6.77 -13.91 12.14
N LEU A 50 -7.34 -13.43 11.02
CA LEU A 50 -7.42 -14.22 9.80
C LEU A 50 -6.03 -14.43 9.20
N THR A 51 -5.20 -13.38 9.19
CA THR A 51 -3.84 -13.41 8.66
C THR A 51 -2.98 -14.41 9.44
N GLU A 52 -3.06 -14.39 10.77
CA GLU A 52 -2.40 -15.39 11.63
C GLU A 52 -2.89 -16.82 11.34
N SER A 53 -4.21 -17.00 11.22
CA SER A 53 -4.81 -18.31 10.92
C SER A 53 -4.36 -18.86 9.57
N VAL A 54 -4.26 -18.00 8.54
CA VAL A 54 -3.77 -18.35 7.20
C VAL A 54 -2.30 -18.72 7.25
N GLU A 55 -1.47 -17.91 7.92
CA GLU A 55 -0.05 -18.18 8.06
C GLU A 55 0.19 -19.52 8.76
N ALA A 56 -0.50 -19.78 9.88
CA ALA A 56 -0.41 -21.02 10.63
C ALA A 56 -0.91 -22.24 9.82
N ALA A 57 -1.97 -22.07 9.04
CA ALA A 57 -2.50 -23.14 8.19
C ALA A 57 -1.53 -23.55 7.06
N LEU A 58 -0.82 -22.57 6.50
CA LEU A 58 0.10 -22.75 5.37
C LEU A 58 1.53 -23.11 5.79
N ALA A 59 1.93 -22.84 7.04
CA ALA A 59 3.26 -23.16 7.52
C ALA A 59 3.55 -24.68 7.44
N GLY A 60 4.73 -25.03 6.95
CA GLY A 60 5.18 -26.41 6.72
C GLY A 60 4.57 -27.09 5.50
N ARG A 61 3.76 -26.39 4.69
CA ARG A 61 3.06 -26.98 3.55
C ARG A 61 3.87 -26.93 2.26
N SER A 62 3.61 -27.89 1.36
CA SER A 62 4.26 -27.99 0.06
C SER A 62 3.24 -27.97 -1.08
N GLY A 63 3.60 -27.36 -2.22
CA GLY A 63 2.78 -27.37 -3.43
C GLY A 63 1.42 -26.69 -3.29
N VAL A 64 1.37 -25.58 -2.54
CA VAL A 64 0.17 -24.77 -2.32
C VAL A 64 -0.33 -24.19 -3.65
N VAL A 65 -1.64 -24.31 -3.87
CA VAL A 65 -2.37 -23.60 -4.91
C VAL A 65 -3.42 -22.72 -4.25
N ALA A 66 -3.25 -21.42 -4.35
CA ALA A 66 -4.13 -20.42 -3.76
C ALA A 66 -4.87 -19.66 -4.86
N VAL A 67 -6.16 -19.40 -4.68
CA VAL A 67 -6.99 -18.66 -5.65
C VAL A 67 -7.86 -17.64 -4.93
N GLY A 68 -8.17 -16.54 -5.61
CA GLY A 68 -8.97 -15.45 -5.06
C GLY A 68 -8.28 -14.75 -3.88
N VAL A 69 -6.94 -14.72 -3.85
CA VAL A 69 -6.17 -14.16 -2.72
C VAL A 69 -6.23 -12.62 -2.74
N PRO A 70 -6.76 -11.96 -1.69
CA PRO A 70 -6.73 -10.51 -1.56
C PRO A 70 -5.36 -10.02 -1.07
N LEU A 71 -5.09 -8.72 -1.22
CA LEU A 71 -3.80 -8.09 -0.89
C LEU A 71 -3.41 -8.34 0.58
N ARG A 72 -4.36 -8.19 1.51
CA ARG A 72 -4.14 -8.39 2.96
C ARG A 72 -3.58 -9.76 3.34
N LEU A 73 -3.86 -10.81 2.56
CA LEU A 73 -3.41 -12.18 2.89
C LEU A 73 -2.04 -12.52 2.30
N LEU A 74 -1.50 -11.71 1.38
CA LEU A 74 -0.20 -11.98 0.78
C LEU A 74 0.94 -12.01 1.81
N PRO A 75 1.00 -11.14 2.84
CA PRO A 75 2.03 -11.25 3.87
C PRO A 75 2.03 -12.59 4.62
N ALA A 76 0.86 -13.10 5.02
CA ALA A 76 0.75 -14.42 5.64
C ALA A 76 1.23 -15.54 4.70
N VAL A 77 0.88 -15.44 3.42
CA VAL A 77 1.34 -16.41 2.39
C VAL A 77 2.87 -16.36 2.25
N LEU A 78 3.47 -15.17 2.18
CA LEU A 78 4.93 -15.00 2.10
C LEU A 78 5.64 -15.48 3.37
N ALA A 79 5.11 -15.16 4.55
CA ALA A 79 5.67 -15.58 5.83
C ALA A 79 5.62 -17.11 5.99
N ALA A 80 4.50 -17.73 5.63
CA ALA A 80 4.38 -19.18 5.59
C ALA A 80 5.33 -19.81 4.56
N ARG A 81 5.47 -19.20 3.37
CA ARG A 81 6.39 -19.67 2.32
C ARG A 81 7.85 -19.64 2.77
N LYS A 82 8.30 -18.57 3.42
CA LYS A 82 9.67 -18.46 3.99
C LYS A 82 9.99 -19.60 4.95
N ARG A 83 8.99 -20.08 5.71
CA ARG A 83 9.13 -21.20 6.67
C ARG A 83 8.89 -22.58 6.04
N SER A 84 8.54 -22.64 4.76
CA SER A 84 8.13 -23.87 4.07
C SER A 84 8.90 -24.04 2.76
N PRO A 85 10.21 -24.35 2.81
CA PRO A 85 11.00 -24.59 1.61
C PRO A 85 10.45 -25.78 0.83
N GLY A 86 10.58 -25.75 -0.50
CA GLY A 86 9.99 -26.78 -1.36
C GLY A 86 9.48 -26.23 -2.68
N PRO A 87 8.57 -26.97 -3.36
CA PRO A 87 8.06 -26.63 -4.67
C PRO A 87 7.43 -25.22 -4.72
N LEU A 88 7.46 -24.62 -5.90
CA LEU A 88 6.81 -23.35 -6.25
C LEU A 88 5.35 -23.31 -5.77
N TRP A 89 4.96 -22.24 -5.09
CA TRP A 89 3.56 -21.98 -4.75
C TRP A 89 2.88 -21.22 -5.88
N ARG A 90 1.65 -21.60 -6.22
CA ARG A 90 0.85 -20.94 -7.26
C ARG A 90 -0.23 -20.10 -6.60
N VAL A 91 -0.22 -18.80 -6.85
CA VAL A 91 -1.10 -17.83 -6.20
C VAL A 91 -1.85 -17.01 -7.26
N ALA A 92 -3.15 -17.23 -7.39
CA ALA A 92 -4.03 -16.36 -8.17
C ALA A 92 -4.66 -15.32 -7.23
N CYS A 93 -4.20 -14.08 -7.41
CA CYS A 93 -4.68 -12.91 -6.72
C CYS A 93 -5.97 -12.38 -7.34
N ARG A 94 -6.76 -11.65 -6.56
CA ARG A 94 -7.94 -10.93 -7.05
C ARG A 94 -7.52 -9.80 -8.02
N PRO A 95 -8.41 -9.40 -8.95
CA PRO A 95 -8.21 -8.19 -9.75
C PRO A 95 -7.85 -6.96 -8.88
N GLY A 96 -6.93 -6.12 -9.36
CA GLY A 96 -6.44 -4.93 -8.66
C GLY A 96 -5.33 -5.17 -7.61
N VAL A 97 -5.02 -6.42 -7.24
CA VAL A 97 -3.91 -6.72 -6.31
C VAL A 97 -2.56 -6.29 -6.88
N VAL A 98 -2.31 -6.55 -8.17
CA VAL A 98 -1.04 -6.23 -8.82
C VAL A 98 -0.81 -4.71 -8.86
N ASP A 99 -1.84 -3.94 -9.21
CA ASP A 99 -1.81 -2.47 -9.16
C ASP A 99 -1.56 -1.94 -7.73
N ALA A 100 -2.12 -2.58 -6.72
CA ALA A 100 -1.89 -2.21 -5.33
C ALA A 100 -0.46 -2.51 -4.87
N LEU A 101 0.13 -3.63 -5.32
CA LEU A 101 1.53 -3.96 -5.05
C LEU A 101 2.50 -2.93 -5.63
N ALA A 102 2.20 -2.38 -6.81
CA ALA A 102 2.98 -1.29 -7.43
C ALA A 102 2.99 0.01 -6.59
N ARG A 103 2.04 0.15 -5.65
CA ARG A 103 1.89 1.32 -4.79
C ARG A 103 2.29 1.06 -3.33
N ALA A 104 2.74 -0.15 -3.01
CA ALA A 104 3.11 -0.56 -1.65
C ALA A 104 4.53 -1.15 -1.64
N PRO A 105 5.59 -0.32 -1.66
CA PRO A 105 6.96 -0.78 -1.88
C PRO A 105 7.44 -1.88 -0.94
N VAL A 106 7.04 -1.84 0.34
CA VAL A 106 7.43 -2.85 1.32
C VAL A 106 6.94 -4.24 0.91
N LEU A 107 5.64 -4.36 0.60
CA LEU A 107 5.02 -5.61 0.15
C LEU A 107 5.37 -5.96 -1.30
N GLY A 108 5.29 -4.98 -2.20
CA GLY A 108 5.52 -5.14 -3.64
C GLY A 108 6.92 -5.67 -3.94
N THR A 109 7.96 -5.10 -3.33
CA THR A 109 9.34 -5.60 -3.50
C THR A 109 9.55 -6.99 -2.92
N ALA A 110 8.85 -7.34 -1.83
CA ALA A 110 8.92 -8.66 -1.22
C ALA A 110 8.24 -9.73 -2.10
N VAL A 111 7.09 -9.40 -2.69
CA VAL A 111 6.41 -10.27 -3.66
C VAL A 111 7.27 -10.43 -4.91
N ALA A 112 7.80 -9.34 -5.46
CA ALA A 112 8.68 -9.36 -6.63
C ALA A 112 9.94 -10.21 -6.38
N GLU A 113 10.53 -10.13 -5.19
CA GLU A 113 11.66 -10.97 -4.80
C GLU A 113 11.29 -12.45 -4.71
N ALA A 114 10.15 -12.78 -4.10
CA ALA A 114 9.68 -14.16 -4.03
C ALA A 114 9.36 -14.75 -5.42
N VAL A 115 8.89 -13.92 -6.35
CA VAL A 115 8.69 -14.31 -7.77
C VAL A 115 10.03 -14.52 -8.47
N GLU A 116 10.99 -13.60 -8.32
CA GLU A 116 12.33 -13.71 -8.92
C GLU A 116 13.07 -14.97 -8.45
N ARG A 117 12.87 -15.37 -7.19
CA ARG A 117 13.47 -16.57 -6.59
C ARG A 117 12.74 -17.87 -6.94
N ASP A 118 11.70 -17.81 -7.78
CA ASP A 118 10.80 -18.94 -8.12
C ASP A 118 10.22 -19.61 -6.85
N GLU A 119 10.01 -18.80 -5.79
CA GLU A 119 9.38 -19.28 -4.56
C GLU A 119 7.86 -19.28 -4.68
N ILE A 120 7.32 -18.26 -5.36
CA ILE A 120 5.90 -18.13 -5.69
C ILE A 120 5.71 -17.74 -7.15
N ARG A 121 4.57 -18.09 -7.73
CA ARG A 121 4.11 -17.57 -9.02
C ARG A 121 2.78 -16.87 -8.82
N VAL A 122 2.72 -15.62 -9.24
CA VAL A 122 1.54 -14.75 -9.10
C VAL A 122 0.82 -14.62 -10.44
N ARG A 123 -0.52 -14.63 -10.39
CA ARG A 123 -1.43 -14.34 -11.50
C ARG A 123 -2.63 -13.55 -10.98
N THR A 124 -3.34 -12.88 -11.88
CA THR A 124 -4.58 -12.15 -11.57
C THR A 124 -5.77 -12.91 -12.15
N GLY A 125 -6.75 -13.28 -11.34
CA GLY A 125 -7.90 -14.05 -11.81
C GLY A 125 -9.14 -13.87 -10.94
N ASP A 126 -10.30 -14.15 -11.54
CA ASP A 126 -11.57 -13.99 -10.85
C ASP A 126 -11.67 -14.91 -9.62
N PRO A 127 -12.16 -14.38 -8.48
CA PRO A 127 -12.36 -15.18 -7.28
C PRO A 127 -13.35 -16.33 -7.53
N LEU A 128 -13.30 -17.36 -6.68
CA LEU A 128 -14.37 -18.37 -6.66
C LEU A 128 -15.70 -17.71 -6.24
N GLY A 129 -16.80 -18.09 -6.89
CA GLY A 129 -18.14 -17.54 -6.64
C GLY A 129 -18.79 -17.98 -5.32
N HIS A 130 -18.02 -18.39 -4.31
CA HIS A 130 -18.56 -18.60 -2.98
C HIS A 130 -18.51 -17.26 -2.22
N GLY A 131 -19.61 -16.87 -1.57
CA GLY A 131 -19.96 -15.53 -1.07
C GLY A 131 -18.96 -14.81 -0.13
N THR A 132 -17.77 -15.35 0.05
CA THR A 132 -16.67 -14.79 0.83
C THR A 132 -15.52 -14.20 0.00
N GLY A 133 -15.80 -13.90 -1.27
CA GLY A 133 -14.80 -13.43 -2.22
C GLY A 133 -13.84 -14.53 -2.65
N GLY A 134 -14.26 -15.80 -2.54
CA GLY A 134 -13.66 -16.85 -3.34
C GLY A 134 -12.27 -17.34 -2.95
N THR A 135 -11.78 -17.00 -1.75
CA THR A 135 -10.42 -17.35 -1.35
C THR A 135 -10.32 -18.80 -0.88
N LEU A 136 -9.46 -19.58 -1.54
CA LEU A 136 -9.19 -20.99 -1.26
C LEU A 136 -7.70 -21.25 -1.31
N PHE A 137 -7.19 -21.98 -0.33
CA PHE A 137 -5.84 -22.55 -0.31
C PHE A 137 -5.95 -24.07 -0.37
N ALA A 138 -5.31 -24.69 -1.36
CA ALA A 138 -5.35 -26.13 -1.56
C ALA A 138 -3.95 -26.74 -1.60
N THR A 139 -3.80 -27.85 -0.88
CA THR A 139 -2.59 -28.68 -0.81
C THR A 139 -2.99 -30.14 -1.11
N PRO A 140 -2.03 -31.07 -1.27
CA PRO A 140 -2.38 -32.50 -1.38
C PRO A 140 -3.15 -33.03 -0.16
N GLU A 141 -2.92 -32.46 1.03
CA GLU A 141 -3.39 -33.00 2.31
C GLU A 141 -4.63 -32.30 2.86
N ARG A 142 -4.90 -31.07 2.42
CA ARG A 142 -5.93 -30.21 3.00
C ARG A 142 -6.37 -29.12 2.04
N ALA A 143 -7.63 -28.72 2.16
CA ALA A 143 -8.19 -27.51 1.56
C ALA A 143 -8.70 -26.58 2.67
N ASP A 144 -8.34 -25.30 2.58
CA ASP A 144 -8.71 -24.24 3.51
C ASP A 144 -9.40 -23.11 2.77
N ALA A 145 -10.69 -22.92 3.01
CA ALA A 145 -11.50 -21.87 2.40
C ALA A 145 -11.75 -20.75 3.41
N VAL A 146 -11.64 -19.49 2.97
CA VAL A 146 -12.04 -18.35 3.80
C VAL A 146 -13.56 -18.25 3.79
N VAL A 147 -14.19 -18.22 4.97
CA VAL A 147 -15.65 -18.18 5.16
C VAL A 147 -16.05 -17.06 6.14
N GLY A 148 -17.35 -16.81 6.31
CA GLY A 148 -17.89 -15.76 7.20
C GLY A 148 -18.06 -14.38 6.53
N PRO A 149 -18.77 -13.43 7.17
CA PRO A 149 -18.99 -12.08 6.62
C PRO A 149 -17.72 -11.22 6.61
N ARG A 150 -17.75 -10.06 5.96
CA ARG A 150 -16.66 -9.07 6.04
C ARG A 150 -16.47 -8.63 7.49
N GLY A 151 -15.22 -8.58 7.97
CA GLY A 151 -14.89 -8.23 9.36
C GLY A 151 -14.91 -9.39 10.36
N ASP A 152 -15.52 -10.53 10.01
CA ASP A 152 -15.54 -11.75 10.84
C ASP A 152 -15.30 -12.99 9.96
N ARG A 153 -14.13 -12.98 9.32
CA ARG A 153 -13.69 -14.04 8.41
C ARG A 153 -12.96 -15.12 9.18
N SER A 154 -13.18 -16.38 8.85
CA SER A 154 -12.47 -17.53 9.42
C SER A 154 -12.07 -18.55 8.35
N LEU A 155 -11.25 -19.55 8.72
CA LEU A 155 -10.88 -20.65 7.82
C LEU A 155 -11.75 -21.88 8.07
N ALA A 156 -12.47 -22.31 7.04
CA ALA A 156 -13.11 -23.61 7.00
C ALA A 156 -12.14 -24.65 6.39
N THR A 157 -11.87 -25.70 7.15
CA THR A 157 -10.85 -26.68 6.84
C THR A 157 -11.44 -28.03 6.47
N THR A 158 -10.94 -28.60 5.38
CA THR A 158 -11.18 -30.00 5.00
C THR A 158 -9.86 -30.74 4.89
N ALA A 159 -9.65 -31.74 5.73
CA ALA A 159 -8.47 -32.60 5.70
C ALA A 159 -8.69 -33.85 4.83
N ALA A 160 -7.67 -34.26 4.09
CA ALA A 160 -7.72 -35.42 3.19
C ALA A 160 -7.95 -36.73 3.95
N GLY A 161 -7.48 -36.83 5.20
CA GLY A 161 -7.77 -38.00 6.05
C GLY A 161 -9.25 -38.21 6.33
N ALA A 162 -10.07 -37.16 6.27
CA ALA A 162 -11.51 -37.25 6.46
C ALA A 162 -12.28 -37.27 5.13
N ARG A 163 -11.83 -36.51 4.12
CA ARG A 163 -12.49 -36.40 2.81
C ARG A 163 -11.46 -36.26 1.67
N PRO A 164 -10.80 -37.35 1.26
CA PRO A 164 -9.71 -37.28 0.28
C PRO A 164 -10.20 -36.80 -1.10
N GLU A 165 -11.36 -37.29 -1.56
CA GLU A 165 -11.98 -36.88 -2.82
C GLU A 165 -12.30 -35.38 -2.85
N ALA A 166 -12.79 -34.82 -1.74
CA ALA A 166 -13.13 -33.41 -1.65
C ALA A 166 -11.88 -32.52 -1.71
N VAL A 167 -10.78 -32.92 -1.05
CA VAL A 167 -9.50 -32.19 -1.11
C VAL A 167 -8.91 -32.27 -2.52
N GLY A 168 -8.94 -33.45 -3.15
CA GLY A 168 -8.50 -33.63 -4.53
C GLY A 168 -9.27 -32.75 -5.50
N ALA A 169 -10.61 -32.74 -5.41
CA ALA A 169 -11.47 -31.89 -6.22
C ALA A 169 -11.19 -30.39 -5.99
N ALA A 170 -11.10 -29.94 -4.73
CA ALA A 170 -10.79 -28.55 -4.39
C ALA A 170 -9.44 -28.11 -4.97
N ARG A 171 -8.41 -28.97 -4.88
CA ARG A 171 -7.09 -28.70 -5.46
C ARG A 171 -7.13 -28.66 -6.99
N ALA A 172 -7.86 -29.56 -7.63
CA ALA A 172 -8.02 -29.55 -9.09
C ALA A 172 -8.73 -28.28 -9.56
N THR A 173 -9.78 -27.85 -8.85
CA THR A 173 -10.47 -26.58 -9.12
C THR A 173 -9.54 -25.39 -8.93
N ALA A 174 -8.78 -25.33 -7.84
CA ALA A 174 -7.82 -24.26 -7.60
C ALA A 174 -6.74 -24.21 -8.69
N ALA A 175 -6.21 -25.37 -9.11
CA ALA A 175 -5.24 -25.45 -10.20
C ALA A 175 -5.82 -24.93 -11.52
N ALA A 176 -7.02 -25.39 -11.91
CA ALA A 176 -7.69 -24.94 -13.13
C ALA A 176 -7.94 -23.42 -13.13
N ARG A 177 -8.31 -22.84 -11.98
CA ARG A 177 -8.50 -21.38 -11.86
C ARG A 177 -7.20 -20.61 -11.92
N PHE A 178 -6.14 -21.10 -11.30
CA PHE A 178 -4.81 -20.50 -11.46
C PHE A 178 -4.33 -20.58 -12.93
N ASP A 179 -4.56 -21.71 -13.59
CA ASP A 179 -4.13 -21.91 -14.98
C ASP A 179 -4.89 -21.00 -15.96
N ALA A 180 -6.16 -20.71 -15.67
CA ALA A 180 -7.00 -19.75 -16.41
C ALA A 180 -6.75 -18.27 -16.07
N ALA A 181 -6.06 -17.98 -14.97
CA ALA A 181 -5.76 -16.60 -14.54
C ALA A 181 -4.73 -15.93 -15.45
N THR A 182 -4.83 -14.60 -15.56
CA THR A 182 -3.97 -13.76 -16.38
C THR A 182 -2.59 -13.60 -15.75
N VAL A 183 -1.54 -13.69 -16.58
CA VAL A 183 -0.18 -13.35 -16.16
C VAL A 183 -0.01 -11.85 -16.27
N GLU A 184 0.16 -11.20 -15.13
CA GLU A 184 0.39 -9.76 -15.01
C GLU A 184 1.63 -9.56 -14.14
N PRO A 185 2.65 -8.84 -14.63
CA PRO A 185 3.87 -8.64 -13.85
C PRO A 185 3.59 -7.74 -12.66
N VAL A 186 4.20 -8.05 -11.51
CA VAL A 186 4.26 -7.09 -10.41
C VAL A 186 5.17 -5.95 -10.87
N GLU A 187 4.64 -4.75 -11.05
CA GLU A 187 5.39 -3.56 -11.46
C GLU A 187 6.26 -3.00 -10.32
N MET A 188 7.07 -3.88 -9.71
CA MET A 188 8.04 -3.57 -8.66
C MET A 188 9.32 -4.39 -8.85
N PRO A 189 10.50 -3.81 -8.55
CA PRO A 189 11.74 -4.57 -8.54
C PRO A 189 11.81 -5.50 -7.32
N SER A 190 12.58 -6.58 -7.43
CA SER A 190 12.96 -7.36 -6.25
C SER A 190 13.79 -6.50 -5.30
N ARG A 191 13.72 -6.78 -3.99
CA ARG A 191 14.54 -6.10 -2.99
C ARG A 191 16.03 -6.22 -3.31
N ARG A 192 16.48 -7.42 -3.69
CA ARG A 192 17.86 -7.65 -4.15
C ARG A 192 18.28 -6.69 -5.26
N ARG A 193 17.49 -6.56 -6.32
CA ARG A 193 17.81 -5.66 -7.45
C ARG A 193 17.78 -4.19 -7.02
N LEU A 194 16.74 -3.80 -6.26
CA LEU A 194 16.60 -2.45 -5.71
C LEU A 194 17.85 -2.00 -4.94
N LEU A 195 18.32 -2.86 -4.03
CA LEU A 195 19.48 -2.59 -3.19
C LEU A 195 20.80 -2.64 -3.98
N ALA A 196 20.95 -3.56 -4.94
CA ALA A 196 22.14 -3.63 -5.78
C ALA A 196 22.34 -2.33 -6.58
N VAL A 197 21.29 -1.85 -7.25
CA VAL A 197 21.35 -0.62 -8.04
C VAL A 197 21.49 0.61 -7.13
N ALA A 198 20.95 0.56 -5.90
CA ALA A 198 21.16 1.62 -4.91
C ALA A 198 22.64 1.77 -4.54
N ARG A 199 23.35 0.65 -4.32
CA ARG A 199 24.79 0.67 -4.03
C ARG A 199 25.61 1.25 -5.20
N GLU A 200 25.19 0.98 -6.43
CA GLU A 200 25.90 1.46 -7.63
C GLU A 200 25.71 2.96 -7.89
N ILE A 201 24.50 3.48 -7.70
CA ILE A 201 24.15 4.88 -8.06
C ILE A 201 24.27 5.84 -6.86
N LEU A 202 23.95 5.38 -5.65
CA LEU A 202 23.96 6.18 -4.43
C LEU A 202 25.19 5.83 -3.59
N ASP A 203 25.04 4.97 -2.59
CA ASP A 203 26.13 4.38 -1.82
C ASP A 203 25.65 3.18 -0.98
N ASP A 204 26.61 2.47 -0.36
CA ASP A 204 26.32 1.34 0.54
C ASP A 204 25.50 1.76 1.76
N ARG A 205 25.74 2.96 2.31
CA ARG A 205 25.05 3.44 3.52
C ARG A 205 23.55 3.64 3.27
N PHE A 206 23.19 4.24 2.15
CA PHE A 206 21.79 4.37 1.75
C PHE A 206 21.15 3.01 1.49
N ALA A 207 21.85 2.12 0.79
CA ALA A 207 21.33 0.78 0.50
C ALA A 207 21.11 -0.04 1.78
N ASP A 208 22.04 -0.02 2.72
CA ASP A 208 21.94 -0.77 3.97
C ASP A 208 20.83 -0.21 4.89
N ASP A 209 20.67 1.11 4.94
CA ASP A 209 19.56 1.73 5.67
C ASP A 209 18.21 1.39 5.02
N LEU A 210 18.12 1.46 3.69
CA LEU A 210 16.90 1.07 2.97
C LEU A 210 16.56 -0.40 3.20
N ALA A 211 17.56 -1.29 3.18
CA ALA A 211 17.38 -2.70 3.48
C ALA A 211 16.81 -2.90 4.88
N THR A 212 17.41 -2.24 5.88
CA THR A 212 16.98 -2.30 7.29
C THR A 212 15.53 -1.82 7.44
N VAL A 213 15.17 -0.70 6.80
CA VAL A 213 13.80 -0.16 6.83
C VAL A 213 12.80 -1.09 6.17
N LEU A 214 13.10 -1.65 5.00
CA LEU A 214 12.19 -2.58 4.31
C LEU A 214 12.01 -3.92 5.05
N GLU A 215 12.96 -4.28 5.91
CA GLU A 215 12.87 -5.44 6.81
C GLU A 215 12.07 -5.15 8.08
N SER A 216 12.18 -3.93 8.62
CA SER A 216 11.48 -3.54 9.85
C SER A 216 10.03 -3.11 9.63
N LEU A 217 9.71 -2.57 8.46
CA LEU A 217 8.39 -2.03 8.18
C LEU A 217 7.33 -3.13 7.98
N PRO A 218 6.13 -2.98 8.59
CA PRO A 218 4.96 -3.73 8.21
C PRO A 218 4.66 -3.56 6.70
N PRO A 219 4.12 -4.60 6.02
CA PRO A 219 3.84 -4.57 4.58
C PRO A 219 2.93 -3.44 4.09
N GLY A 220 2.15 -2.85 5.01
CA GLY A 220 1.20 -1.77 4.73
C GLY A 220 1.73 -0.35 4.88
N GLU A 221 2.92 -0.19 5.47
CA GLU A 221 3.45 1.11 5.84
C GLU A 221 4.15 1.82 4.67
N PHE A 222 4.11 3.15 4.68
CA PHE A 222 4.72 4.02 3.67
C PHE A 222 4.33 3.64 2.24
N GLY A 223 3.02 3.61 1.95
CA GLY A 223 2.50 3.44 0.60
C GLY A 223 2.57 4.74 -0.22
N ARG A 224 2.35 4.65 -1.54
CA ARG A 224 2.33 5.86 -2.40
C ARG A 224 1.23 6.86 -2.06
N ALA A 225 0.16 6.37 -1.44
CA ALA A 225 -1.00 7.16 -1.02
C ALA A 225 -0.96 7.58 0.46
N THR A 226 0.10 7.24 1.20
CA THR A 226 0.25 7.67 2.60
C THR A 226 0.95 9.01 2.70
N GLU A 227 0.78 9.70 3.82
CA GLU A 227 1.56 10.89 4.18
C GLU A 227 2.10 10.69 5.60
N PRO A 228 3.43 10.58 5.79
CA PRO A 228 4.49 10.60 4.78
C PRO A 228 4.40 9.41 3.79
N SER A 229 4.81 9.64 2.54
CA SER A 229 4.77 8.62 1.47
C SER A 229 6.05 7.78 1.41
N ASP A 230 6.03 6.70 0.63
CA ASP A 230 7.25 5.97 0.22
C ASP A 230 8.36 6.90 -0.31
N ARG A 231 7.99 7.87 -1.15
CA ARG A 231 8.93 8.83 -1.73
C ARG A 231 9.49 9.77 -0.66
N SER A 232 8.68 10.19 0.31
CA SER A 232 9.15 10.98 1.46
C SER A 232 10.19 10.20 2.27
N LEU A 233 9.96 8.92 2.53
CA LEU A 233 10.94 8.05 3.18
C LEU A 233 12.25 7.96 2.39
N LEU A 234 12.18 7.72 1.08
CA LEU A 234 13.38 7.64 0.22
C LEU A 234 14.17 8.95 0.19
N VAL A 235 13.50 10.11 0.15
CA VAL A 235 14.16 11.42 0.20
C VAL A 235 14.82 11.64 1.57
N ALA A 236 14.16 11.27 2.66
CA ALA A 236 14.71 11.40 4.00
C ALA A 236 15.97 10.53 4.19
N LEU A 237 15.94 9.27 3.73
CA LEU A 237 17.11 8.40 3.73
C LEU A 237 18.25 8.97 2.88
N ALA A 238 17.94 9.51 1.71
CA ALA A 238 18.96 10.16 0.86
C ALA A 238 19.58 11.39 1.54
N ALA A 239 18.76 12.19 2.22
CA ALA A 239 19.21 13.37 2.96
C ALA A 239 20.10 13.02 4.16
N ARG A 240 19.84 11.88 4.85
CA ARG A 240 20.69 11.40 5.95
C ARG A 240 22.12 11.08 5.50
N HIS A 241 22.32 10.79 4.22
CA HIS A 241 23.64 10.44 3.64
C HIS A 241 24.23 11.51 2.73
N ASP A 242 23.67 12.73 2.72
CA ASP A 242 24.12 13.88 1.92
C ASP A 242 24.07 13.66 0.38
N HIS A 243 23.14 12.82 -0.10
CA HIS A 243 23.02 12.47 -1.52
C HIS A 243 22.52 13.63 -2.39
N LEU A 244 22.90 13.61 -3.67
CA LEU A 244 22.33 14.54 -4.65
C LEU A 244 20.92 14.11 -5.04
N PHE A 245 19.98 15.05 -5.07
CA PHE A 245 18.59 14.78 -5.43
C PHE A 245 18.44 14.22 -6.85
N ARG A 246 19.35 14.61 -7.75
CA ARG A 246 19.42 14.06 -9.11
C ARG A 246 19.73 12.57 -9.09
N ASP A 247 20.66 12.13 -8.23
CA ASP A 247 21.14 10.75 -8.21
C ASP A 247 20.06 9.86 -7.60
N LEU A 248 19.36 10.32 -6.56
CA LEU A 248 18.16 9.66 -6.02
C LEU A 248 17.10 9.46 -7.11
N ARG A 249 16.81 10.51 -7.88
CA ARG A 249 15.84 10.46 -8.97
C ARG A 249 16.29 9.56 -10.12
N ALA A 250 17.59 9.54 -10.43
CA ALA A 250 18.16 8.68 -11.45
C ALA A 250 18.08 7.21 -11.03
N TRP A 251 18.38 6.91 -9.77
CA TRP A 251 18.21 5.58 -9.19
C TRP A 251 16.74 5.12 -9.21
N ALA A 252 15.82 5.95 -8.72
CA ALA A 252 14.40 5.58 -8.64
C ALA A 252 13.77 5.31 -10.03
N GLY A 253 14.24 6.01 -11.06
CA GLY A 253 13.83 5.82 -12.46
C GLY A 253 14.75 4.91 -13.28
N ALA A 254 15.73 4.24 -12.66
CA ALA A 254 16.66 3.38 -13.38
C ALA A 254 15.94 2.17 -14.01
N ASP A 255 16.50 1.65 -15.10
CA ASP A 255 15.90 0.54 -15.83
C ASP A 255 15.79 -0.73 -14.95
N GLY A 256 14.58 -1.26 -14.87
CA GLY A 256 14.21 -2.35 -13.96
C GLY A 256 14.28 -2.02 -12.46
N ILE A 257 14.39 -0.75 -12.07
CA ILE A 257 13.99 -0.27 -10.73
C ILE A 257 12.61 0.35 -10.84
N GLY A 258 12.47 1.43 -11.62
CA GLY A 258 11.17 2.03 -11.97
C GLY A 258 10.22 2.30 -10.79
N ILE A 259 10.74 2.47 -9.56
CA ILE A 259 9.89 2.51 -8.36
C ILE A 259 9.01 3.76 -8.38
N ALA A 260 9.51 4.87 -8.92
CA ALA A 260 8.73 6.08 -9.16
C ALA A 260 9.31 6.92 -10.29
N PRO A 261 8.48 7.61 -11.09
CA PRO A 261 8.94 8.63 -12.01
C PRO A 261 9.73 9.73 -11.31
N ALA A 262 10.85 10.13 -11.92
CA ALA A 262 11.77 11.12 -11.34
C ALA A 262 11.09 12.43 -10.90
N GLN A 263 10.03 12.87 -11.59
CA GLN A 263 9.36 14.14 -11.29
C GLN A 263 8.54 14.09 -10.00
N GLU A 264 8.10 12.90 -9.59
CA GLU A 264 7.19 12.70 -8.45
C GLU A 264 7.84 12.99 -7.09
N PHE A 265 9.17 12.97 -7.00
CA PHE A 265 9.88 13.25 -5.75
C PHE A 265 9.89 14.74 -5.36
N THR A 266 9.50 15.65 -6.26
CA THR A 266 9.65 17.10 -6.01
C THR A 266 8.74 17.57 -4.88
N GLY A 267 7.50 17.06 -4.82
CA GLY A 267 6.54 17.37 -3.77
C GLY A 267 6.99 16.84 -2.41
N ASP A 268 7.41 15.57 -2.35
CA ASP A 268 7.91 14.93 -1.13
C ASP A 268 9.14 15.65 -0.55
N ARG A 269 10.10 16.01 -1.41
CA ARG A 269 11.25 16.82 -1.01
C ARG A 269 10.82 18.16 -0.44
N GLN A 270 9.86 18.84 -1.08
CA GLN A 270 9.40 20.14 -0.64
C GLN A 270 8.70 20.04 0.73
N ALA A 271 7.86 19.03 0.95
CA ALA A 271 7.20 18.78 2.22
C ALA A 271 8.19 18.56 3.38
N LEU A 272 9.29 17.83 3.12
CA LEU A 272 10.37 17.62 4.09
C LEU A 272 11.17 18.89 4.40
N VAL A 273 11.37 19.77 3.39
CA VAL A 273 12.05 21.06 3.57
C VAL A 273 11.18 22.02 4.37
N GLU A 274 9.89 22.11 4.06
CA GLU A 274 8.94 22.97 4.76
C GLU A 274 8.83 22.59 6.24
N ARG A 275 8.88 21.29 6.55
CA ARG A 275 8.88 20.77 7.93
C ARG A 275 10.24 20.85 8.63
N GLU A 276 11.24 21.45 7.99
CA GLU A 276 12.60 21.60 8.51
C GLU A 276 13.27 20.26 8.88
N LEU A 277 12.90 19.18 8.20
CA LEU A 277 13.52 17.86 8.38
C LEU A 277 14.81 17.73 7.59
N ILE A 278 14.81 18.31 6.40
CA ILE A 278 15.94 18.33 5.49
C ILE A 278 16.15 19.74 4.93
N GLU A 279 17.34 20.01 4.41
CA GLU A 279 17.61 21.14 3.54
C GLU A 279 17.99 20.68 2.13
N SER A 280 17.82 21.58 1.15
CA SER A 280 18.24 21.38 -0.24
C SER A 280 19.29 22.44 -0.60
N ILE A 281 20.57 22.06 -0.54
CA ILE A 281 21.69 22.96 -0.81
C ILE A 281 22.00 22.97 -2.30
N LYS A 282 22.06 24.15 -2.91
CA LYS A 282 22.55 24.29 -4.29
C LYS A 282 24.06 24.08 -4.33
N VAL A 283 24.50 23.08 -5.08
CA VAL A 283 25.92 22.77 -5.28
C VAL A 283 26.30 22.99 -6.76
N PRO A 284 27.47 23.59 -7.04
CA PRO A 284 27.98 23.69 -8.41
C PRO A 284 28.17 22.30 -9.02
N ALA A 285 27.73 22.11 -10.26
CA ALA A 285 27.82 20.84 -10.96
C ALA A 285 28.35 21.04 -12.38
N GLY A 286 29.63 21.43 -12.47
CA GLY A 286 30.30 21.69 -13.75
C GLY A 286 29.59 22.79 -14.57
N PRO A 287 29.77 22.81 -15.91
CA PRO A 287 29.02 23.69 -16.79
C PRO A 287 27.55 23.20 -16.87
N GLY A 288 26.68 23.77 -16.04
CA GLY A 288 25.28 23.34 -15.98
C GLY A 288 24.47 24.06 -14.89
N ARG A 289 23.20 23.64 -14.75
CA ARG A 289 22.35 24.09 -13.64
C ARG A 289 22.92 23.54 -12.33
N PRO A 290 22.95 24.34 -11.24
CA PRO A 290 23.35 23.84 -9.94
C PRO A 290 22.49 22.65 -9.54
N MET A 291 23.13 21.63 -8.97
CA MET A 291 22.45 20.45 -8.45
C MET A 291 21.98 20.70 -7.03
N LEU A 292 20.99 19.93 -6.58
CA LEU A 292 20.50 19.99 -5.20
C LEU A 292 21.12 18.83 -4.42
N ARG A 293 21.88 19.16 -3.38
CA ARG A 293 22.29 18.22 -2.34
C ARG A 293 21.22 18.20 -1.26
N LEU A 294 20.73 17.00 -0.93
CA LEU A 294 19.84 16.79 0.19
C LEU A 294 20.68 16.63 1.44
N ARG A 295 20.27 17.25 2.55
CA ARG A 295 20.95 17.09 3.84
C ARG A 295 19.92 17.07 4.95
N ALA A 296 19.96 16.07 5.82
CA ALA A 296 19.11 16.05 7.01
C ALA A 296 19.58 17.15 7.98
N VAL A 297 18.62 17.89 8.54
CA VAL A 297 18.88 18.97 9.51
C VAL A 297 18.14 18.75 10.82
N ASP A 298 17.09 17.93 10.83
CA ASP A 298 16.43 17.52 12.08
C ASP A 298 17.33 16.57 12.88
N ASP A 299 17.51 16.92 14.16
CA ASP A 299 18.37 16.23 15.10
C ASP A 299 17.90 14.79 15.39
N ALA A 300 16.59 14.51 15.32
CA ALA A 300 16.06 13.17 15.52
C ALA A 300 16.28 12.33 14.25
N LEU A 301 16.02 12.87 13.06
CA LEU A 301 16.26 12.19 11.80
C LEU A 301 17.75 11.82 11.60
N LEU A 302 18.66 12.73 11.97
CA LEU A 302 20.10 12.50 11.89
C LEU A 302 20.61 11.40 12.83
N ARG A 303 20.03 11.28 14.03
CA ARG A 303 20.47 10.33 15.06
C ARG A 303 19.71 9.01 15.08
N ALA A 304 18.57 8.95 14.40
CA ALA A 304 17.77 7.74 14.30
C ALA A 304 18.57 6.59 13.70
N ARG A 305 18.41 5.39 14.26
CA ARG A 305 18.75 4.15 13.55
C ARG A 305 17.85 4.03 12.32
N ALA A 306 18.26 3.25 11.33
CA ALA A 306 17.52 3.12 10.08
C ALA A 306 16.05 2.72 10.32
N GLU A 307 15.82 1.71 11.17
CA GLU A 307 14.50 1.22 11.54
C GLU A 307 13.63 2.23 12.31
N GLU A 308 14.22 3.30 12.87
CA GLU A 308 13.52 4.35 13.61
C GLU A 308 13.10 5.53 12.71
N VAL A 309 13.69 5.65 11.50
CA VAL A 309 13.39 6.73 10.55
C VAL A 309 11.90 6.82 10.22
N PRO A 310 11.17 5.71 9.94
CA PRO A 310 9.73 5.76 9.70
C PRO A 310 8.94 6.46 10.81
N SER A 311 9.14 6.06 12.06
CA SER A 311 8.44 6.65 13.21
C SER A 311 8.84 8.10 13.46
N VAL A 312 10.09 8.49 13.14
CA VAL A 312 10.49 9.90 13.17
C VAL A 312 9.73 10.70 12.13
N LEU A 313 9.57 10.19 10.91
CA LEU A 313 8.83 10.89 9.86
C LEU A 313 7.35 11.04 10.23
N GLU A 314 6.68 9.96 10.64
CA GLU A 314 5.29 9.99 11.09
C GLU A 314 5.09 11.03 12.20
N GLY A 315 5.88 10.94 13.28
CA GLY A 315 5.77 11.86 14.41
C GLY A 315 6.05 13.32 14.05
N ARG A 316 6.72 13.61 12.94
CA ARG A 316 6.96 14.98 12.45
C ARG A 316 5.90 15.46 11.49
N PHE A 317 5.30 14.57 10.71
CA PHE A 317 4.18 14.89 9.83
C PHE A 317 2.87 15.06 10.62
N ASP A 318 2.74 14.44 11.78
CA ASP A 318 1.61 14.61 12.70
C ASP A 318 1.62 15.97 13.42
N LEU A 319 2.76 16.67 13.44
CA LEU A 319 2.83 17.99 14.08
C LEU A 319 2.10 19.03 13.22
N PRO A 320 1.31 19.92 13.85
CA PRO A 320 0.63 20.98 13.11
C PRO A 320 1.65 21.89 12.45
N THR A 321 1.38 22.30 11.22
CA THR A 321 2.19 23.30 10.51
C THR A 321 1.56 24.68 10.59
N ASP A 322 2.38 25.73 10.55
CA ASP A 322 1.89 27.11 10.36
C ASP A 322 1.48 27.37 8.90
N ALA A 323 1.07 28.61 8.60
CA ALA A 323 0.67 29.01 7.25
C ALA A 323 1.82 28.91 6.23
N ASP A 324 3.07 28.87 6.70
CA ASP A 324 4.27 28.74 5.88
C ASP A 324 4.73 27.27 5.77
N GLY A 325 3.97 26.30 6.31
CA GLY A 325 4.27 24.87 6.26
C GLY A 325 5.33 24.41 7.28
N ARG A 326 5.78 25.30 8.16
CA ARG A 326 6.76 24.96 9.21
C ARG A 326 6.08 24.27 10.37
N THR A 327 6.74 23.30 10.98
CA THR A 327 6.22 22.67 12.20
C THR A 327 6.04 23.74 13.27
N ARG A 328 4.79 23.92 13.72
CA ARG A 328 4.45 24.89 14.75
C ARG A 328 5.06 24.39 16.04
N HIS A 329 6.18 24.99 16.43
CA HIS A 329 6.66 24.87 17.79
C HIS A 329 5.64 25.56 18.70
N ASP A 330 4.73 24.78 19.28
CA ASP A 330 3.87 25.28 20.34
C ASP A 330 4.77 25.93 21.39
N ALA A 331 4.58 27.23 21.58
CA ALA A 331 5.34 28.08 22.48
C ALA A 331 5.02 27.77 23.96
N GLY A 332 5.05 26.49 24.34
CA GLY A 332 4.84 25.96 25.68
C GLY A 332 6.12 25.78 26.49
N ARG A 333 7.26 26.27 26.00
CA ARG A 333 8.48 26.42 26.81
C ARG A 333 8.77 27.91 26.93
N GLY A 334 8.26 28.49 28.02
CA GLY A 334 8.09 29.91 28.27
C GLY A 334 9.13 30.83 27.64
N GLU A 335 8.62 31.89 27.02
CA GLU A 335 9.32 33.10 26.60
C GLU A 335 10.63 33.29 27.36
N ARG A 336 11.75 32.88 26.75
CA ARG A 336 13.05 33.41 27.13
C ARG A 336 13.06 34.85 26.63
N ARG A 337 12.52 35.75 27.46
CA ARG A 337 12.61 37.20 27.26
C ARG A 337 14.09 37.52 26.98
N PRO A 338 14.39 38.25 25.89
CA PRO A 338 15.77 38.58 25.58
C PRO A 338 16.39 39.38 26.73
N VAL A 339 17.70 39.20 26.93
CA VAL A 339 18.45 39.63 28.14
C VAL A 339 18.25 41.12 28.49
N TRP A 340 17.91 41.95 27.51
CA TRP A 340 17.67 43.39 27.67
C TRP A 340 16.37 43.78 28.40
N GLU A 341 15.41 42.85 28.58
CA GLU A 341 14.14 43.13 29.28
C GLU A 341 14.21 42.91 30.80
N ARG A 342 15.38 42.53 31.32
CA ARG A 342 15.62 42.40 32.76
C ARG A 342 15.85 43.79 33.35
N LYS A 343 14.77 44.44 33.82
CA LYS A 343 14.87 45.65 34.65
C LYS A 343 15.80 45.40 35.84
N ARG A 344 16.87 46.18 35.93
CA ARG A 344 17.71 46.30 37.13
C ARG A 344 16.85 46.85 38.28
N ARG A 345 16.86 46.17 39.42
CA ARG A 345 16.55 46.80 40.71
C ARG A 345 17.73 47.67 41.13
#